data_AF-A0A871R7T7-F1
#
_entry.id   AF-A0A871R7T7-F1
#
_cell.length_a   1.000
_cell.length_b   1.000
_cell.length_c   1.000
_cell.angle_alpha   90.00
_cell.angle_beta   90.00
_cell.angle_gamma   90.00
#
_symmetry.space_group_name_H-M   'P 1'
#
loop_
_entity.id
_entity.type
_entity.pdbx_description
1 polymer ?
#
loop_
_entity_poly.entity_id
_entity_poly.type
_entity_poly.pdbx_seq_one_letter_code
_entity_poly.pdbx_strand_id
1 'polypeptide(L)'
;MPYSHHSHSGEYVAHGENTLDEVITKVKQMNFHVFCLTEHCPRYARDLMYPEEEGMTVESLTTIFDKYMVHARRIQKEINNDDSNRLRILVGFESEGGIDEIQTKGCEDLRKKYNVDIVVGSIHYVKRIPIDFDRPRWIKAKQHYNSFRDFFKGYFQCQHEMIKRLKPEVVSHFDLIRLLEEPESDRCEITGKLLKNVNIKTDWPEVWKLIDKNIDLINEQGGLIELNSAALRKGWNSPYPKRDIVELALSKGAKFCMSDDSHGIAQVGFNYDKVLKFIQSFGDKMPYIYYWNVDKDGNKMINKREVSDLADDPFWGNYSNL
;
A
#
# COMPACT_ATOMS: atom_id res chain seq x y z
N MET A 1 -2.80 15.07 -12.91
CA MET A 1 -2.57 14.19 -11.75
C MET A 1 -3.85 14.28 -10.92
N PRO A 2 -4.51 13.16 -10.59
CA PRO A 2 -3.84 12.20 -9.75
C PRO A 2 -3.78 10.79 -10.28
N TYR A 3 -3.09 10.00 -9.49
CA TYR A 3 -2.86 8.60 -9.66
C TYR A 3 -3.18 7.87 -8.36
N SER A 4 -3.55 6.60 -8.48
CA SER A 4 -3.54 5.64 -7.37
C SER A 4 -2.77 4.41 -7.82
N HIS A 5 -1.82 3.94 -7.00
CA HIS A 5 -1.06 2.72 -7.28
C HIS A 5 -1.58 1.50 -6.56
N HIS A 6 -2.61 1.65 -5.74
CA HIS A 6 -3.12 0.62 -4.85
C HIS A 6 -4.65 0.70 -4.77
N SER A 7 -5.32 -0.30 -5.31
CA SER A 7 -6.78 -0.41 -5.31
C SER A 7 -7.27 -1.85 -5.45
N HIS A 8 -8.52 -2.07 -5.04
CA HIS A 8 -9.22 -3.36 -4.98
C HIS A 8 -10.69 -3.23 -5.39
N SER A 9 -11.33 -4.36 -5.65
CA SER A 9 -12.76 -4.46 -5.97
C SER A 9 -13.44 -5.62 -5.24
N GLY A 10 -14.74 -5.47 -4.96
CA GLY A 10 -15.55 -6.53 -4.32
C GLY A 10 -15.80 -7.76 -5.20
N GLU A 11 -15.49 -7.67 -6.50
CA GLU A 11 -15.60 -8.83 -7.41
C GLU A 11 -14.53 -9.90 -7.14
N TYR A 12 -13.35 -9.47 -6.64
CA TYR A 12 -12.18 -10.35 -6.47
C TYR A 12 -11.63 -10.38 -5.05
N VAL A 13 -12.01 -9.42 -4.19
CA VAL A 13 -11.62 -9.35 -2.77
C VAL A 13 -12.86 -9.36 -1.88
N ALA A 14 -12.91 -10.30 -0.94
CA ALA A 14 -14.10 -10.59 -0.13
C ALA A 14 -14.56 -9.42 0.76
N HIS A 15 -13.63 -8.55 1.19
CA HIS A 15 -13.93 -7.36 1.98
C HIS A 15 -14.01 -6.08 1.13
N GLY A 16 -14.06 -6.23 -0.20
CA GLY A 16 -14.34 -5.15 -1.14
C GLY A 16 -15.82 -5.02 -1.48
N GLU A 17 -16.15 -3.91 -2.12
CA GLU A 17 -17.47 -3.62 -2.69
C GLU A 17 -17.34 -3.31 -4.18
N ASN A 18 -18.46 -3.46 -4.90
CA ASN A 18 -18.59 -3.17 -6.34
C ASN A 18 -17.76 -4.06 -7.28
N THR A 19 -18.17 -4.08 -8.54
CA THR A 19 -17.44 -4.76 -9.62
C THR A 19 -16.22 -3.96 -10.04
N LEU A 20 -15.25 -4.64 -10.67
CA LEU A 20 -14.05 -3.97 -11.17
C LEU A 20 -14.40 -2.92 -12.26
N ASP A 21 -15.39 -3.20 -13.10
CA ASP A 21 -15.88 -2.26 -14.12
C ASP A 21 -16.54 -1.01 -13.51
N GLU A 22 -17.28 -1.16 -12.39
CA GLU A 22 -17.85 -0.02 -11.65
C GLU A 22 -16.76 0.86 -11.04
N VAL A 23 -15.71 0.26 -10.47
CA VAL A 23 -14.53 0.97 -9.96
C VAL A 23 -13.88 1.80 -11.07
N ILE A 24 -13.64 1.19 -12.23
CA ILE A 24 -13.05 1.89 -13.39
C ILE A 24 -13.95 3.03 -13.90
N THR A 25 -15.26 2.85 -13.88
CA THR A 25 -16.21 3.91 -14.23
C THR A 25 -16.07 5.10 -13.29
N LYS A 26 -15.98 4.84 -11.98
CA LYS A 26 -15.74 5.89 -10.97
C LYS A 26 -14.39 6.58 -11.16
N VAL A 27 -13.33 5.82 -11.44
CA VAL A 27 -11.97 6.36 -11.71
C VAL A 27 -11.97 7.33 -12.90
N LYS A 28 -12.70 6.99 -13.98
CA LYS A 28 -12.87 7.89 -15.14
C LYS A 28 -13.63 9.16 -14.73
N GLN A 29 -14.73 9.04 -14.00
CA GLN A 29 -15.52 10.19 -13.53
C GLN A 29 -14.70 11.15 -12.65
N MET A 30 -13.81 10.60 -11.81
CA MET A 30 -12.95 11.41 -10.96
C MET A 30 -11.79 12.07 -11.73
N ASN A 31 -11.59 11.75 -13.01
CA ASN A 31 -10.48 12.26 -13.82
C ASN A 31 -9.11 11.81 -13.28
N PHE A 32 -8.89 10.51 -13.04
CA PHE A 32 -7.55 9.97 -12.79
C PHE A 32 -6.68 9.92 -14.07
N HIS A 33 -5.38 10.15 -13.92
CA HIS A 33 -4.40 10.01 -15.01
C HIS A 33 -3.82 8.60 -15.08
N VAL A 34 -3.54 8.01 -13.91
CA VAL A 34 -3.03 6.65 -13.82
C VAL A 34 -3.79 5.94 -12.71
N PHE A 35 -4.17 4.68 -12.92
CA PHE A 35 -4.80 3.90 -11.88
C PHE A 35 -4.31 2.46 -11.97
N CYS A 36 -3.86 1.91 -10.85
CA CYS A 36 -3.33 0.55 -10.81
C CYS A 36 -4.37 -0.39 -10.20
N LEU A 37 -4.65 -1.47 -10.93
CA LEU A 37 -5.47 -2.58 -10.43
C LEU A 37 -4.53 -3.53 -9.71
N THR A 38 -4.73 -3.74 -8.40
CA THR A 38 -3.75 -4.42 -7.55
C THR A 38 -4.41 -5.27 -6.47
N GLU A 39 -5.36 -6.12 -6.86
CA GLU A 39 -6.06 -7.02 -5.92
C GLU A 39 -5.06 -7.81 -5.05
N HIS A 40 -5.49 -8.17 -3.85
CA HIS A 40 -4.73 -9.04 -2.95
C HIS A 40 -4.34 -10.35 -3.64
N CYS A 41 -3.06 -10.73 -3.53
CA CYS A 41 -2.61 -12.02 -4.00
C CYS A 41 -3.23 -13.18 -3.18
N PRO A 42 -3.41 -14.38 -3.76
CA PRO A 42 -3.96 -15.54 -3.07
C PRO A 42 -3.09 -15.99 -1.91
N ARG A 43 -3.73 -16.55 -0.89
CA ARG A 43 -3.08 -17.25 0.24
C ARG A 43 -2.89 -18.73 -0.08
N TYR A 44 -1.72 -19.29 0.26
CA TYR A 44 -1.36 -20.68 -0.11
C TYR A 44 -1.55 -21.72 0.99
N ALA A 45 -2.14 -21.35 2.12
CA ALA A 45 -2.51 -22.29 3.18
C ALA A 45 -3.84 -21.91 3.82
N ARG A 46 -4.61 -22.91 4.28
CA ARG A 46 -5.95 -22.71 4.83
C ARG A 46 -5.96 -21.94 6.15
N ASP A 47 -4.93 -22.10 6.97
CA ASP A 47 -4.80 -21.40 8.26
C ASP A 47 -4.48 -19.91 8.12
N LEU A 48 -4.22 -19.44 6.89
CA LEU A 48 -3.92 -18.04 6.58
C LEU A 48 -5.14 -17.26 6.08
N MET A 49 -6.26 -17.92 5.83
CA MET A 49 -7.47 -17.28 5.31
C MET A 49 -8.05 -16.30 6.33
N TYR A 50 -8.53 -15.17 5.82
CA TYR A 50 -9.28 -14.22 6.62
C TYR A 50 -10.69 -14.75 6.95
N PRO A 51 -11.33 -14.28 8.04
CA PRO A 51 -12.70 -14.66 8.35
C PRO A 51 -13.70 -14.44 7.21
N GLU A 52 -13.53 -13.40 6.40
CA GLU A 52 -14.38 -13.12 5.25
C GLU A 52 -14.21 -14.12 4.10
N GLU A 53 -13.16 -14.95 4.14
CA GLU A 53 -12.91 -16.02 3.18
C GLU A 53 -13.43 -17.37 3.70
N GLU A 54 -14.26 -17.36 4.73
CA GLU A 54 -14.86 -18.58 5.27
C GLU A 54 -15.63 -19.34 4.18
N GLY A 55 -15.34 -20.65 4.05
CA GLY A 55 -15.90 -21.50 3.00
C GLY A 55 -15.11 -21.50 1.68
N MET A 56 -14.11 -20.63 1.53
CA MET A 56 -13.20 -20.65 0.39
C MET A 56 -12.09 -21.70 0.57
N THR A 57 -11.49 -22.11 -0.55
CA THR A 57 -10.30 -22.97 -0.60
C THR A 57 -9.12 -22.22 -1.22
N VAL A 58 -7.89 -22.69 -0.96
CA VAL A 58 -6.67 -22.15 -1.58
C VAL A 58 -6.77 -22.16 -3.12
N GLU A 59 -7.36 -23.22 -3.67
CA GLU A 59 -7.63 -23.35 -5.10
C GLU A 59 -8.65 -22.32 -5.59
N SER A 60 -9.71 -22.04 -4.81
CA SER A 60 -10.70 -21.03 -5.18
C SER A 60 -10.11 -19.62 -5.18
N LEU A 61 -9.24 -19.28 -4.21
CA LEU A 61 -8.53 -17.99 -4.19
C LEU A 61 -7.62 -17.84 -5.40
N THR A 62 -6.89 -18.90 -5.75
CA THR A 62 -6.06 -18.92 -6.96
C THR A 62 -6.91 -18.75 -8.22
N THR A 63 -8.07 -19.42 -8.30
CA THR A 63 -8.99 -19.32 -9.44
C THR A 63 -9.60 -17.93 -9.58
N ILE A 64 -9.97 -17.30 -8.46
CA ILE A 64 -10.48 -15.92 -8.43
C ILE A 64 -9.41 -14.95 -8.89
N PHE A 65 -8.18 -15.10 -8.40
CA PHE A 65 -7.06 -14.27 -8.83
C PHE A 65 -6.74 -14.45 -10.33
N ASP A 66 -6.80 -15.68 -10.85
CA ASP A 66 -6.62 -15.96 -12.27
C ASP A 66 -7.70 -15.26 -13.12
N LYS A 67 -8.96 -15.24 -12.66
CA LYS A 67 -10.05 -14.49 -13.31
C LYS A 67 -9.81 -12.98 -13.27
N TYR A 68 -9.40 -12.45 -12.12
CA TYR A 68 -9.00 -11.05 -11.95
C TYR A 68 -7.96 -10.65 -12.99
N MET A 69 -6.88 -11.43 -13.13
CA MET A 69 -5.79 -11.08 -14.06
C MET A 69 -6.26 -11.03 -15.51
N VAL A 70 -7.15 -11.94 -15.93
CA VAL A 70 -7.75 -11.89 -17.27
C VAL A 70 -8.61 -10.63 -17.43
N HIS A 71 -9.44 -10.32 -16.44
CA HIS A 71 -10.34 -9.18 -16.46
C HIS A 71 -9.57 -7.84 -16.48
N ALA A 72 -8.62 -7.67 -15.56
CA ALA A 72 -7.80 -6.47 -15.45
C ALA A 72 -6.96 -6.22 -16.71
N ARG A 73 -6.41 -7.27 -17.35
CA ARG A 73 -5.67 -7.13 -18.61
C ARG A 73 -6.57 -6.74 -19.78
N ARG A 74 -7.83 -7.21 -19.82
CA ARG A 74 -8.83 -6.75 -20.79
C ARG A 74 -9.07 -5.24 -20.62
N ILE A 75 -9.39 -4.80 -19.40
CA ILE A 75 -9.61 -3.39 -19.06
C ILE A 75 -8.40 -2.53 -19.44
N GLN A 76 -7.19 -2.97 -19.08
CA GLN A 76 -5.96 -2.28 -19.41
C GLN A 76 -5.80 -2.08 -20.91
N LYS A 77 -6.00 -3.13 -21.71
CA LYS A 77 -5.89 -3.06 -23.17
C LYS A 77 -6.92 -2.10 -23.74
N GLU A 78 -8.17 -2.16 -23.29
CA GLU A 78 -9.24 -1.29 -23.76
C GLU A 78 -8.94 0.19 -23.45
N ILE A 79 -8.56 0.50 -22.21
CA ILE A 79 -8.34 1.89 -21.78
C ILE A 79 -7.05 2.46 -22.37
N ASN A 80 -5.95 1.71 -22.37
CA ASN A 80 -4.66 2.23 -22.81
C ASN A 80 -4.59 2.45 -24.34
N ASN A 81 -5.43 1.76 -25.12
CA ASN A 81 -5.53 1.96 -26.58
C ASN A 81 -6.53 3.06 -26.98
N ASP A 82 -7.34 3.54 -26.04
CA ASP A 82 -8.28 4.61 -26.31
C ASP A 82 -7.61 5.97 -26.09
N ASP A 83 -7.19 6.60 -27.19
CA ASP A 83 -6.58 7.93 -27.19
C ASP A 83 -7.56 9.07 -26.86
N SER A 84 -8.87 8.80 -26.76
CA SER A 84 -9.86 9.80 -26.35
C SER A 84 -9.87 10.07 -24.84
N ASN A 85 -9.26 9.16 -24.05
CA ASN A 85 -9.14 9.31 -22.61
C ASN A 85 -7.67 9.47 -22.19
N ARG A 86 -7.45 10.18 -21.07
CA ARG A 86 -6.11 10.41 -20.50
C ARG A 86 -5.69 9.38 -19.45
N LEU A 87 -6.54 8.41 -19.16
CA LEU A 87 -6.32 7.41 -18.12
C LEU A 87 -5.38 6.32 -18.65
N ARG A 88 -4.41 5.94 -17.82
CA ARG A 88 -3.56 4.78 -18.05
C ARG A 88 -3.72 3.78 -16.92
N ILE A 89 -3.87 2.51 -17.28
CA ILE A 89 -4.00 1.41 -16.34
C ILE A 89 -2.70 0.61 -16.29
N LEU A 90 -2.26 0.32 -15.08
CA LEU A 90 -1.27 -0.72 -14.79
C LEU A 90 -1.96 -1.85 -14.05
N VAL A 91 -1.54 -3.08 -14.32
CA VAL A 91 -2.12 -4.30 -13.72
C VAL A 91 -1.07 -5.01 -12.90
N GLY A 92 -1.43 -5.30 -11.65
CA GLY A 92 -0.55 -5.82 -10.64
C GLY A 92 -1.26 -6.61 -9.57
N PHE A 93 -0.62 -6.71 -8.42
CA PHE A 93 -1.22 -7.24 -7.21
C PHE A 93 -0.58 -6.63 -5.98
N GLU A 94 -1.31 -6.67 -4.88
CA GLU A 94 -0.78 -6.43 -3.55
C GLU A 94 -0.27 -7.75 -2.93
N SER A 95 0.96 -7.74 -2.43
CA SER A 95 1.58 -8.92 -1.83
C SER A 95 1.10 -9.15 -0.40
N GLU A 96 0.84 -10.41 -0.03
CA GLU A 96 0.60 -10.80 1.37
C GLU A 96 1.91 -11.11 2.09
N GLY A 97 2.65 -10.08 2.51
CA GLY A 97 3.97 -10.25 3.11
C GLY A 97 3.96 -10.57 4.62
N GLY A 98 5.06 -11.16 5.09
CA GLY A 98 5.28 -11.50 6.50
C GLY A 98 4.69 -12.85 6.97
N ILE A 99 4.20 -13.66 6.02
CA ILE A 99 3.70 -15.02 6.26
C ILE A 99 4.84 -16.03 6.38
N ASP A 100 5.42 -16.46 5.26
CA ASP A 100 6.47 -17.47 5.16
C ASP A 100 7.15 -17.48 3.75
N GLU A 101 8.06 -18.43 3.53
CA GLU A 101 8.75 -18.61 2.24
C GLU A 101 7.80 -19.08 1.14
N ILE A 102 6.76 -19.87 1.45
CA ILE A 102 5.81 -20.38 0.46
C ILE A 102 5.02 -19.20 -0.14
N GLN A 103 4.52 -18.31 0.72
CA GLN A 103 3.79 -17.11 0.28
C GLN A 103 4.68 -16.16 -0.53
N THR A 104 5.90 -15.92 -0.06
CA THR A 104 6.87 -15.07 -0.76
C THR A 104 7.19 -15.63 -2.14
N LYS A 105 7.44 -16.94 -2.22
CA LYS A 105 7.70 -17.65 -3.47
C LYS A 105 6.51 -17.60 -4.42
N GLY A 106 5.29 -17.76 -3.91
CA GLY A 106 4.07 -17.62 -4.69
C GLY A 106 3.92 -16.23 -5.31
N CYS A 107 4.27 -15.15 -4.59
CA CYS A 107 4.28 -13.80 -5.16
C CYS A 107 5.31 -13.67 -6.31
N GLU A 108 6.50 -14.24 -6.18
CA GLU A 108 7.50 -14.27 -7.26
C GLU A 108 6.99 -15.02 -8.49
N ASP A 109 6.26 -16.12 -8.28
CA ASP A 109 5.71 -16.94 -9.35
C ASP A 109 4.52 -16.25 -10.03
N LEU A 110 3.66 -15.54 -9.29
CA LEU A 110 2.60 -14.69 -9.87
C LEU A 110 3.19 -13.58 -10.74
N ARG A 111 4.25 -12.90 -10.26
CA ARG A 111 4.94 -11.86 -11.04
C ARG A 111 5.39 -12.39 -12.40
N LYS A 112 5.95 -13.60 -12.44
CA LYS A 112 6.41 -14.26 -13.67
C LYS A 112 5.26 -14.78 -14.53
N LYS A 113 4.29 -15.48 -13.93
CA LYS A 113 3.13 -16.08 -14.62
C LYS A 113 2.35 -15.04 -15.41
N TYR A 114 2.19 -13.85 -14.83
CA TYR A 114 1.35 -12.80 -15.40
C TYR A 114 2.10 -11.61 -16.00
N ASN A 115 3.43 -11.61 -15.91
CA ASN A 115 4.29 -10.50 -16.32
C ASN A 115 3.73 -9.14 -15.86
N VAL A 116 3.42 -9.03 -14.56
CA VAL A 116 2.70 -7.88 -14.00
C VAL A 116 3.47 -6.57 -14.16
N ASP A 117 2.73 -5.48 -14.28
CA ASP A 117 3.32 -4.16 -14.44
C ASP A 117 3.79 -3.60 -13.09
N ILE A 118 3.10 -3.96 -12.01
CA ILE A 118 3.34 -3.40 -10.68
C ILE A 118 3.13 -4.47 -9.61
N VAL A 119 4.00 -4.50 -8.61
CA VAL A 119 3.78 -5.19 -7.34
C VAL A 119 3.72 -4.13 -6.25
N VAL A 120 2.61 -4.12 -5.51
CA VAL A 120 2.46 -3.33 -4.29
C VAL A 120 2.91 -4.22 -3.13
N GLY A 121 4.05 -3.86 -2.54
CA GLY A 121 4.73 -4.62 -1.50
C GLY A 121 4.20 -4.30 -0.12
N SER A 122 3.31 -5.16 0.38
CA SER A 122 2.63 -5.03 1.68
C SER A 122 3.07 -6.06 2.71
N ILE A 123 2.98 -5.70 3.99
CA ILE A 123 3.10 -6.63 5.13
C ILE A 123 1.79 -6.62 5.92
N HIS A 124 1.03 -7.71 5.85
CA HIS A 124 -0.23 -7.89 6.59
C HIS A 124 -0.12 -8.93 7.71
N TYR A 125 0.97 -9.71 7.72
CA TYR A 125 1.17 -10.77 8.70
C TYR A 125 2.47 -10.58 9.45
N VAL A 126 2.46 -10.98 10.72
CA VAL A 126 3.68 -11.22 11.49
C VAL A 126 3.49 -12.56 12.21
N LYS A 127 4.47 -13.46 12.07
CA LYS A 127 4.38 -14.82 12.61
C LYS A 127 3.11 -15.56 12.15
N ARG A 128 2.75 -15.39 10.86
CA ARG A 128 1.54 -15.96 10.23
C ARG A 128 0.22 -15.51 10.87
N ILE A 129 0.21 -14.42 11.63
CA ILE A 129 -0.99 -13.85 12.23
C ILE A 129 -1.26 -12.50 11.59
N PRO A 130 -2.49 -12.23 11.09
CA PRO A 130 -2.87 -10.92 10.58
C PRO A 130 -2.69 -9.81 11.61
N ILE A 131 -2.16 -8.67 11.20
CA ILE A 131 -1.88 -7.51 12.07
C ILE A 131 -2.73 -6.28 11.73
N ASP A 132 -3.65 -6.40 10.79
CA ASP A 132 -4.50 -5.30 10.30
C ASP A 132 -5.99 -5.61 10.37
N PHE A 133 -6.33 -6.87 10.68
CA PHE A 133 -7.70 -7.35 10.77
C PHE A 133 -8.43 -6.85 12.02
N ASP A 134 -7.94 -7.26 13.19
CA ASP A 134 -8.53 -6.91 14.48
C ASP A 134 -7.50 -6.87 15.59
N ARG A 135 -7.88 -6.18 16.66
CA ARG A 135 -7.06 -5.97 17.84
C ARG A 135 -6.65 -7.28 18.54
N PRO A 136 -7.55 -8.27 18.76
CA PRO A 136 -7.16 -9.58 19.31
C PRO A 136 -6.04 -10.28 18.55
N ARG A 137 -6.09 -10.32 17.20
CA ARG A 137 -5.04 -10.92 16.37
C ARG A 137 -3.75 -10.12 16.41
N TRP A 138 -3.81 -8.79 16.40
CA TRP A 138 -2.62 -7.95 16.57
C TRP A 138 -1.90 -8.22 17.90
N ILE A 139 -2.65 -8.36 19.00
CA ILE A 139 -2.09 -8.74 20.31
C ILE A 139 -1.55 -10.17 20.29
N LYS A 140 -2.23 -11.11 19.63
CA LYS A 140 -1.75 -12.49 19.45
C LYS A 140 -0.41 -12.52 18.69
N ALA A 141 -0.26 -11.71 17.64
CA ALA A 141 1.01 -11.57 16.93
C ALA A 141 2.09 -10.99 17.84
N LYS A 142 1.76 -9.94 18.61
CA LYS A 142 2.66 -9.34 19.61
C LYS A 142 3.13 -10.35 20.66
N GLN A 143 2.28 -11.30 21.09
CA GLN A 143 2.61 -12.31 22.11
C GLN A 143 3.75 -13.26 21.71
N HIS A 144 4.10 -13.34 20.42
CA HIS A 144 5.30 -14.04 19.96
C HIS A 144 6.61 -13.28 20.26
N TYR A 145 6.52 -12.07 20.82
CA TYR A 145 7.63 -11.19 21.12
C TYR A 145 7.58 -10.75 22.60
N ASN A 146 8.76 -10.51 23.17
CA ASN A 146 8.87 -10.12 24.58
C ASN A 146 8.46 -8.66 24.83
N SER A 147 8.47 -7.81 23.80
CA SER A 147 8.15 -6.40 23.91
C SER A 147 7.55 -5.83 22.63
N PHE A 148 6.87 -4.69 22.72
CA PHE A 148 6.44 -3.94 21.54
C PHE A 148 7.59 -3.56 20.61
N ARG A 149 8.75 -3.22 21.18
CA ARG A 149 9.96 -2.94 20.39
C ARG A 149 10.33 -4.14 19.50
N ASP A 150 10.36 -5.34 20.09
CA ASP A 150 10.75 -6.54 19.37
C ASP A 150 9.69 -6.95 18.34
N PHE A 151 8.41 -6.69 18.62
CA PHE A 151 7.32 -6.88 17.68
C PHE A 151 7.46 -5.95 16.45
N PHE A 152 7.72 -4.66 16.67
CA PHE A 152 7.97 -3.69 15.61
C PHE A 152 9.23 -4.06 14.80
N LYS A 153 10.29 -4.47 15.50
CA LYS A 153 11.50 -4.99 14.85
C LYS A 153 11.16 -6.17 13.94
N GLY A 154 10.35 -7.11 14.41
CA GLY A 154 9.88 -8.25 13.64
C GLY A 154 9.12 -7.85 12.37
N TYR A 155 8.19 -6.89 12.47
CA TYR A 155 7.48 -6.34 11.33
C TYR A 155 8.43 -5.75 10.28
N PHE A 156 9.34 -4.86 10.68
CA PHE A 156 10.28 -4.23 9.74
C PHE A 156 11.32 -5.23 9.18
N GLN A 157 11.57 -6.36 9.86
CA GLN A 157 12.37 -7.47 9.32
C GLN A 157 11.61 -8.21 8.22
N CYS A 158 10.32 -8.48 8.44
CA CYS A 158 9.45 -9.03 7.39
C CYS A 158 9.39 -8.09 6.19
N GLN A 159 9.26 -6.78 6.41
CA GLN A 159 9.29 -5.77 5.36
C GLN A 159 10.62 -5.78 4.60
N HIS A 160 11.75 -5.88 5.30
CA HIS A 160 13.08 -5.96 4.66
C HIS A 160 13.19 -7.14 3.68
N GLU A 161 12.76 -8.32 4.11
CA GLU A 161 12.81 -9.52 3.25
C GLU A 161 11.85 -9.42 2.07
N MET A 162 10.65 -8.85 2.27
CA MET A 162 9.70 -8.59 1.19
C MET A 162 10.30 -7.64 0.13
N ILE A 163 10.87 -6.50 0.54
CA ILE A 163 11.51 -5.54 -0.37
C ILE A 163 12.65 -6.21 -1.14
N LYS A 164 13.49 -6.97 -0.43
CA LYS A 164 14.65 -7.66 -1.02
C LYS A 164 14.26 -8.71 -2.07
N ARG A 165 13.23 -9.52 -1.77
CA ARG A 165 12.79 -10.64 -2.63
C ARG A 165 11.92 -10.16 -3.78
N LEU A 166 10.87 -9.39 -3.48
CA LEU A 166 9.86 -9.02 -4.45
C LEU A 166 10.27 -7.84 -5.32
N LYS A 167 11.15 -6.97 -4.81
CA LYS A 167 11.55 -5.70 -5.47
C LYS A 167 10.33 -4.94 -5.98
N PRO A 168 9.41 -4.57 -5.08
CA PRO A 168 8.13 -4.00 -5.45
C PRO A 168 8.33 -2.61 -6.05
N GLU A 169 7.50 -2.29 -7.04
CA GLU A 169 7.43 -0.95 -7.61
C GLU A 169 6.95 0.09 -6.59
N VAL A 170 6.08 -0.32 -5.65
CA VAL A 170 5.57 0.51 -4.55
C VAL A 170 5.63 -0.28 -3.24
N VAL A 171 6.20 0.31 -2.19
CA VAL A 171 6.07 -0.20 -0.82
C VAL A 171 4.93 0.55 -0.14
N SER A 172 3.87 -0.18 0.13
CA SER A 172 2.59 0.29 0.66
C SER A 172 2.60 0.44 2.17
N HIS A 173 1.70 1.30 2.65
CA HIS A 173 1.35 1.52 4.07
C HIS A 173 2.45 1.14 5.08
N PHE A 174 3.60 1.80 4.91
CA PHE A 174 4.92 1.34 5.38
C PHE A 174 5.00 1.04 6.89
N ASP A 175 4.16 1.66 7.72
CA ASP A 175 4.07 1.43 9.16
C ASP A 175 2.69 0.91 9.61
N LEU A 176 2.07 0.05 8.81
CA LEU A 176 0.78 -0.61 9.10
C LEU A 176 0.73 -1.25 10.49
N ILE A 177 1.86 -1.71 11.01
CA ILE A 177 2.00 -2.23 12.37
C ILE A 177 1.42 -1.30 13.46
N ARG A 178 1.37 0.01 13.20
CA ARG A 178 0.83 1.02 14.11
C ARG A 178 -0.70 1.14 14.09
N LEU A 179 -1.39 0.48 13.15
CA LEU A 179 -2.83 0.67 12.88
C LEU A 179 -3.69 0.40 14.11
N LEU A 180 -3.44 -0.72 14.78
CA LEU A 180 -4.24 -1.23 15.89
C LEU A 180 -3.61 -0.95 17.25
N GLU A 181 -2.70 0.02 17.34
CA GLU A 181 -2.24 0.55 18.63
C GLU A 181 -3.41 1.16 19.40
N GLU A 182 -3.41 0.97 20.73
CA GLU A 182 -4.29 1.69 21.64
C GLU A 182 -3.47 2.73 22.42
N PRO A 183 -3.49 4.02 22.02
CA PRO A 183 -2.60 5.06 22.54
C PRO A 183 -2.63 5.26 24.06
N GLU A 184 -3.76 4.94 24.70
CA GLU A 184 -3.98 5.16 26.12
C GLU A 184 -3.67 3.93 27.00
N SER A 185 -3.54 2.74 26.41
CA SER A 185 -3.36 1.48 27.14
C SER A 185 -2.05 0.78 26.81
N ASP A 186 -1.59 0.84 25.56
CA ASP A 186 -0.38 0.15 25.14
C ASP A 186 0.86 0.80 25.74
N ARG A 187 1.64 0.01 26.49
CA ARG A 187 2.88 0.45 27.15
C ARG A 187 4.05 -0.39 26.68
N CYS A 188 5.11 0.29 26.25
CA CYS A 188 6.38 -0.35 25.97
C CYS A 188 6.97 -0.93 27.26
N GLU A 189 7.20 -2.23 27.27
CA GLU A 189 7.71 -2.98 28.42
C GLU A 189 9.13 -2.57 28.81
N ILE A 190 9.91 -2.06 27.85
CA ILE A 190 11.30 -1.68 28.03
C ILE A 190 11.43 -0.27 28.62
N THR A 191 10.59 0.67 28.17
CA THR A 191 10.69 2.08 28.58
C THR A 191 9.65 2.49 29.62
N GLY A 192 8.59 1.69 29.81
CA GLY A 192 7.41 2.01 30.61
C GLY A 192 6.49 3.08 29.99
N LYS A 193 6.88 3.68 28.85
CA LYS A 193 6.13 4.72 28.15
C LYS A 193 4.89 4.13 27.49
N LEU A 194 3.81 4.90 27.44
CA LEU A 194 2.73 4.65 26.50
C LEU A 194 3.27 4.68 25.07
N LEU A 195 2.80 3.81 24.18
CA LEU A 195 3.31 3.73 22.80
C LEU A 195 3.19 5.06 22.06
N LYS A 196 2.12 5.83 22.28
CA LYS A 196 1.98 7.19 21.73
C LYS A 196 3.10 8.16 22.12
N ASN A 197 3.79 7.89 23.23
CA ASN A 197 4.91 8.69 23.76
C ASN A 197 6.27 8.06 23.47
N VAL A 198 6.31 6.87 22.84
CA VAL A 198 7.55 6.27 22.37
C VAL A 198 7.99 6.99 21.11
N ASN A 199 9.22 7.48 21.11
CA ASN A 199 9.87 7.97 19.91
C ASN A 199 10.74 6.84 19.35
N ILE A 200 10.32 6.21 18.24
CA ILE A 200 11.02 5.02 17.70
C ILE A 200 12.50 5.31 17.43
N LYS A 201 12.84 6.52 16.95
CA LYS A 201 14.23 6.90 16.67
C LYS A 201 15.12 6.85 17.90
N THR A 202 14.66 7.39 19.03
CA THR A 202 15.49 7.52 20.24
C THR A 202 15.30 6.37 21.21
N ASP A 203 14.06 5.88 21.37
CA ASP A 203 13.72 4.81 22.32
C ASP A 203 14.03 3.42 21.75
N TRP A 204 13.88 3.23 20.42
CA TRP A 204 14.08 1.95 19.72
C TRP A 204 15.08 2.08 18.55
N PRO A 205 16.34 2.51 18.80
CA PRO A 205 17.31 2.81 17.75
C PRO A 205 17.59 1.63 16.80
N GLU A 206 17.43 0.39 17.25
CA GLU A 206 17.56 -0.81 16.41
C GLU A 206 16.39 -1.01 15.44
N VAL A 207 15.18 -0.58 15.81
CA VAL A 207 14.02 -0.55 14.92
C VAL A 207 14.20 0.56 13.91
N TRP A 208 14.61 1.74 14.38
CA TRP A 208 14.89 2.89 13.52
C TRP A 208 15.96 2.61 12.47
N LYS A 209 17.05 1.94 12.86
CA LYS A 209 18.10 1.51 11.92
C LYS A 209 17.57 0.56 10.83
N LEU A 210 16.57 -0.26 11.16
CA LEU A 210 15.97 -1.16 10.18
C LEU A 210 15.03 -0.43 9.22
N ILE A 211 14.25 0.54 9.71
CA ILE A 211 13.45 1.45 8.87
C ILE A 211 14.37 2.19 7.89
N ASP A 212 15.47 2.77 8.39
CA ASP A 212 16.49 3.44 7.59
C ASP A 212 17.06 2.53 6.49
N LYS A 213 17.42 1.29 6.84
CA LYS A 213 17.89 0.27 5.89
C LYS A 213 16.84 -0.11 4.84
N ASN A 214 15.57 -0.22 5.23
CA ASN A 214 14.49 -0.53 4.29
C ASN A 214 14.31 0.60 3.28
N ILE A 215 14.38 1.86 3.72
CA ILE A 215 14.32 3.02 2.83
C ILE A 215 15.51 3.03 1.85
N ASP A 216 16.73 2.74 2.32
CA ASP A 216 17.90 2.64 1.43
C ASP A 216 17.68 1.58 0.35
N LEU A 217 17.19 0.41 0.73
CA LEU A 217 16.95 -0.67 -0.22
C LEU A 217 15.86 -0.33 -1.24
N ILE A 218 14.80 0.38 -0.83
CA ILE A 218 13.76 0.86 -1.75
C ILE A 218 14.36 1.84 -2.77
N ASN A 219 15.19 2.78 -2.31
CA ASN A 219 15.85 3.75 -3.17
C ASN A 219 16.82 3.09 -4.16
N GLU A 220 17.64 2.14 -3.70
CA GLU A 220 18.56 1.35 -4.52
C GLU A 220 17.81 0.60 -5.65
N GLN A 221 16.60 0.12 -5.35
CA GLN A 221 15.76 -0.60 -6.30
C GLN A 221 14.89 0.31 -7.17
N GLY A 222 14.87 1.62 -6.90
CA GLY A 222 14.04 2.59 -7.61
C GLY A 222 12.55 2.49 -7.31
N GLY A 223 12.17 1.86 -6.20
CA GLY A 223 10.77 1.77 -5.75
C GLY A 223 10.25 3.11 -5.20
N LEU A 224 8.93 3.21 -5.07
CA LEU A 224 8.25 4.35 -4.45
C LEU A 224 7.74 3.96 -3.06
N ILE A 225 7.70 4.92 -2.13
CA ILE A 225 7.02 4.76 -0.84
C ILE A 225 5.62 5.36 -0.95
N GLU A 226 4.62 4.60 -0.55
CA GLU A 226 3.23 5.03 -0.65
C GLU A 226 2.84 6.06 0.43
N LEU A 227 2.14 7.11 0.00
CA LEU A 227 1.33 7.98 0.85
C LEU A 227 -0.14 7.54 0.75
N ASN A 228 -0.56 6.65 1.66
CA ASN A 228 -1.84 5.96 1.56
C ASN A 228 -2.94 6.64 2.39
N SER A 229 -4.02 7.04 1.74
CA SER A 229 -5.14 7.74 2.38
C SER A 229 -6.01 6.84 3.26
N ALA A 230 -5.88 5.52 3.20
CA ALA A 230 -6.68 4.58 4.00
C ALA A 230 -6.52 4.79 5.51
N ALA A 231 -5.33 5.18 5.99
CA ALA A 231 -5.11 5.53 7.39
C ALA A 231 -6.12 6.57 7.90
N LEU A 232 -6.48 7.54 7.06
CA LEU A 232 -7.43 8.60 7.41
C LEU A 232 -8.85 8.05 7.56
N ARG A 233 -9.23 7.00 6.83
CA ARG A 233 -10.51 6.28 7.03
C ARG A 233 -10.50 5.50 8.36
N LYS A 234 -9.32 5.06 8.80
CA LYS A 234 -9.11 4.35 10.07
C LYS A 234 -8.89 5.29 11.27
N GLY A 235 -9.15 6.59 11.11
CA GLY A 235 -9.14 7.57 12.21
C GLY A 235 -7.79 8.22 12.48
N TRP A 236 -6.77 7.99 11.64
CA TRP A 236 -5.51 8.73 11.75
C TRP A 236 -5.67 10.16 11.25
N ASN A 237 -4.73 11.03 11.67
CA ASN A 237 -4.62 12.42 11.23
C ASN A 237 -3.65 12.61 10.06
N SER A 238 -3.05 11.54 9.56
CA SER A 238 -2.06 11.50 8.48
C SER A 238 -2.25 10.24 7.64
N PRO A 239 -1.84 10.24 6.36
CA PRO A 239 -1.72 9.02 5.59
C PRO A 239 -0.66 8.09 6.20
N TYR A 240 -0.58 6.85 5.72
CA TYR A 240 0.63 6.07 5.91
C TYR A 240 1.77 6.64 5.03
N PRO A 241 3.04 6.49 5.42
CA PRO A 241 3.45 6.28 6.81
C PRO A 241 3.30 7.55 7.65
N LYS A 242 3.39 7.40 8.98
CA LYS A 242 3.42 8.56 9.87
C LYS A 242 4.62 9.48 9.57
N ARG A 243 4.46 10.74 9.96
CA ARG A 243 5.36 11.85 9.64
C ARG A 243 6.84 11.57 9.95
N ASP A 244 7.14 10.89 11.05
CA ASP A 244 8.51 10.56 11.45
C ASP A 244 9.25 9.75 10.38
N ILE A 245 8.57 8.76 9.79
CA ILE A 245 9.13 7.93 8.71
C ILE A 245 9.21 8.73 7.41
N VAL A 246 8.19 9.55 7.09
CA VAL A 246 8.23 10.42 5.90
C VAL A 246 9.43 11.36 5.95
N GLU A 247 9.70 12.00 7.09
CA GLU A 247 10.85 12.90 7.26
C GLU A 247 12.19 12.18 7.09
N LEU A 248 12.32 10.97 7.64
CA LEU A 248 13.51 10.13 7.41
C LEU A 248 13.67 9.80 5.92
N ALA A 249 12.61 9.34 5.26
CA ALA A 249 12.68 8.95 3.86
C ALA A 249 13.00 10.13 2.94
N LEU A 250 12.40 11.30 3.18
CA LEU A 250 12.77 12.55 2.47
C LEU A 250 14.24 12.89 2.65
N SER A 251 14.78 12.77 3.87
CA SER A 251 16.21 13.06 4.14
C SER A 251 17.17 12.14 3.37
N LYS A 252 16.68 10.99 2.91
CA LYS A 252 17.41 9.99 2.12
C LYS A 252 17.10 10.07 0.62
N GLY A 253 16.33 11.07 0.18
CA GLY A 253 15.95 11.26 -1.22
C GLY A 253 14.91 10.25 -1.72
N ALA A 254 14.12 9.65 -0.82
CA ALA A 254 13.07 8.71 -1.21
C ALA A 254 11.96 9.40 -2.02
N LYS A 255 11.37 8.63 -2.93
CA LYS A 255 10.30 9.09 -3.82
C LYS A 255 8.97 8.58 -3.29
N PHE A 256 7.99 9.48 -3.19
CA PHE A 256 6.66 9.16 -2.71
C PHE A 256 5.63 9.15 -3.84
N CYS A 257 4.65 8.25 -3.75
CA CYS A 257 3.44 8.23 -4.59
C CYS A 257 2.18 8.34 -3.73
N MET A 258 1.04 8.67 -4.34
CA MET A 258 -0.26 8.69 -3.65
C MET A 258 -1.06 7.45 -3.99
N SER A 259 -1.77 6.92 -3.00
CA SER A 259 -2.77 5.86 -3.18
C SER A 259 -3.94 6.02 -2.22
N ASP A 260 -5.09 5.44 -2.59
CA ASP A 260 -6.29 5.39 -1.75
C ASP A 260 -6.56 4.03 -1.12
N ASP A 261 -5.98 2.95 -1.66
CA ASP A 261 -6.26 1.58 -1.22
C ASP A 261 -7.77 1.35 -1.16
N SER A 262 -8.42 1.76 -2.26
CA SER A 262 -9.86 1.80 -2.37
C SER A 262 -10.41 0.38 -2.51
N HIS A 263 -11.40 0.04 -1.70
CA HIS A 263 -12.10 -1.24 -1.74
C HIS A 263 -13.51 -1.12 -2.32
N GLY A 264 -13.69 -0.27 -3.32
CA GLY A 264 -15.00 0.03 -3.92
C GLY A 264 -15.17 1.51 -4.26
N ILE A 265 -16.26 1.84 -4.96
CA ILE A 265 -16.44 3.17 -5.60
C ILE A 265 -16.50 4.32 -4.60
N ALA A 266 -16.96 4.06 -3.37
CA ALA A 266 -17.05 5.06 -2.31
C ALA A 266 -15.67 5.50 -1.78
N GLN A 267 -14.64 4.68 -2.00
CA GLN A 267 -13.30 4.89 -1.47
C GLN A 267 -12.31 5.43 -2.50
N VAL A 268 -12.65 5.37 -3.80
CA VAL A 268 -11.81 5.90 -4.88
C VAL A 268 -11.57 7.40 -4.65
N GLY A 269 -10.28 7.79 -4.59
CA GLY A 269 -9.79 9.13 -4.26
C GLY A 269 -10.12 9.62 -2.85
N PHE A 270 -10.73 8.82 -1.98
CA PHE A 270 -11.24 9.33 -0.71
C PHE A 270 -10.11 9.93 0.15
N ASN A 271 -10.37 11.09 0.77
CA ASN A 271 -9.42 11.88 1.56
C ASN A 271 -8.14 12.37 0.83
N TYR A 272 -8.08 12.36 -0.51
CA TYR A 272 -6.89 12.87 -1.22
C TYR A 272 -6.61 14.36 -0.94
N ASP A 273 -7.62 15.17 -0.65
CA ASP A 273 -7.48 16.57 -0.24
C ASP A 273 -6.63 16.69 1.04
N LYS A 274 -6.84 15.78 1.99
CA LYS A 274 -6.07 15.71 3.23
C LYS A 274 -4.66 15.20 2.99
N VAL A 275 -4.49 14.24 2.08
CA VAL A 275 -3.15 13.76 1.68
C VAL A 275 -2.36 14.87 0.97
N LEU A 276 -3.00 15.66 0.10
CA LEU A 276 -2.37 16.82 -0.53
C LEU A 276 -1.95 17.86 0.51
N LYS A 277 -2.81 18.19 1.48
CA LYS A 277 -2.46 19.09 2.59
C LYS A 277 -1.28 18.55 3.41
N PHE A 278 -1.23 17.24 3.65
CA PHE A 278 -0.11 16.60 4.33
C PHE A 278 1.19 16.73 3.51
N ILE A 279 1.16 16.46 2.20
CA ILE A 279 2.27 16.64 1.27
C ILE A 279 2.77 18.09 1.29
N GLN A 280 1.87 19.05 1.13
CA GLN A 280 2.18 20.49 1.12
C GLN A 280 2.81 20.96 2.44
N SER A 281 2.48 20.32 3.57
CA SER A 281 3.09 20.65 4.88
C SER A 281 4.60 20.42 4.97
N PHE A 282 5.19 19.70 4.00
CA PHE A 282 6.63 19.50 3.92
C PHE A 282 7.35 20.62 3.14
N GLY A 283 6.62 21.46 2.40
CA GLY A 283 7.18 22.54 1.58
C GLY A 283 8.29 22.04 0.65
N ASP A 284 9.38 22.78 0.59
CA ASP A 284 10.53 22.49 -0.28
C ASP A 284 11.21 21.14 -0.01
N LYS A 285 10.90 20.47 1.13
CA LYS A 285 11.40 19.12 1.41
C LYS A 285 10.71 18.06 0.55
N MET A 286 9.49 18.30 0.10
CA MET A 286 8.74 17.40 -0.79
C MET A 286 8.21 18.19 -2.00
N PRO A 287 9.09 18.60 -2.94
CA PRO A 287 8.68 19.41 -4.08
C PRO A 287 7.99 18.59 -5.18
N TYR A 288 8.14 17.26 -5.16
CA TYR A 288 7.59 16.36 -6.17
C TYR A 288 6.85 15.18 -5.56
N ILE A 289 5.78 14.76 -6.22
CA ILE A 289 5.20 13.42 -6.07
C ILE A 289 5.43 12.62 -7.36
N TYR A 290 5.77 11.36 -7.19
CA TYR A 290 6.16 10.43 -8.23
C TYR A 290 5.06 9.42 -8.50
N TYR A 291 5.08 8.84 -9.70
CA TYR A 291 4.15 7.79 -10.08
C TYR A 291 4.72 6.89 -11.16
N TRP A 292 4.46 5.60 -11.02
CA TRP A 292 4.59 4.68 -12.15
C TRP A 292 3.53 4.98 -13.20
N ASN A 293 3.95 4.90 -14.45
CA ASN A 293 3.13 5.04 -15.65
C ASN A 293 3.59 4.05 -16.71
N VAL A 294 2.78 3.88 -17.75
CA VAL A 294 3.14 3.15 -18.97
C VAL A 294 3.02 4.09 -20.17
N ASP A 295 3.98 4.01 -21.10
CA ASP A 295 3.89 4.69 -22.39
C ASP A 295 2.98 3.94 -23.38
N LYS A 296 2.85 4.45 -24.61
CA LYS A 296 2.01 3.85 -25.65
C LYS A 296 2.52 2.48 -26.12
N ASP A 297 3.81 2.21 -25.96
CA ASP A 297 4.44 0.95 -26.33
C ASP A 297 4.42 -0.06 -25.17
N GLY A 298 3.85 0.32 -24.02
CA GLY A 298 3.76 -0.50 -22.82
C GLY A 298 5.02 -0.47 -21.96
N ASN A 299 5.98 0.42 -22.23
CA ASN A 299 7.17 0.54 -21.41
C ASN A 299 6.83 1.28 -20.11
N LYS A 300 7.25 0.69 -18.98
CA LYS A 300 7.08 1.27 -17.65
C LYS A 300 8.07 2.41 -17.42
N MET A 301 7.58 3.50 -16.85
CA MET A 301 8.39 4.67 -16.50
C MET A 301 7.92 5.29 -15.18
N ILE A 302 8.83 5.97 -14.47
CA ILE A 302 8.49 6.81 -13.33
C ILE A 302 8.41 8.26 -13.81
N ASN A 303 7.25 8.87 -13.64
CA ASN A 303 7.03 10.28 -13.85
C ASN A 303 6.96 11.01 -12.49
N LYS A 304 7.06 12.34 -12.53
CA LYS A 304 6.90 13.20 -11.36
C LYS A 304 6.08 14.44 -11.69
N ARG A 305 5.46 15.02 -10.66
CA ARG A 305 4.74 16.30 -10.73
C ARG A 305 5.16 17.20 -9.59
N GLU A 306 5.23 18.50 -9.85
CA GLU A 306 5.49 19.50 -8.82
C GLU A 306 4.28 19.62 -7.90
N VAL A 307 4.54 19.71 -6.60
CA VAL A 307 3.49 19.82 -5.59
C VAL A 307 2.69 21.12 -5.74
N SER A 308 3.32 22.20 -6.22
CA SER A 308 2.67 23.47 -6.56
C SER A 308 1.55 23.30 -7.59
N ASP A 309 1.76 22.42 -8.56
CA ASP A 309 0.86 22.25 -9.71
C ASP A 309 -0.21 21.19 -9.44
N LEU A 310 -0.10 20.47 -8.32
CA LEU A 310 -1.04 19.38 -8.04
C LEU A 310 -2.45 19.92 -7.93
N ALA A 311 -2.66 21.00 -7.18
CA ALA A 311 -3.97 21.56 -6.89
C ALA A 311 -4.74 22.08 -8.12
N ASP A 312 -4.05 22.32 -9.24
CA ASP A 312 -4.66 22.88 -10.46
C ASP A 312 -5.32 21.81 -11.36
N ASP A 313 -5.20 20.52 -11.01
CA ASP A 313 -5.78 19.45 -11.84
C ASP A 313 -7.32 19.37 -11.74
N PRO A 314 -8.04 19.10 -12.84
CA PRO A 314 -9.50 18.94 -12.84
C PRO A 314 -10.05 17.89 -11.85
N PHE A 315 -9.25 16.90 -11.45
CA PHE A 315 -9.62 15.95 -10.39
C PHE A 315 -10.06 16.63 -9.10
N TRP A 316 -9.41 17.73 -8.75
CA TRP A 316 -9.64 18.45 -7.50
C TRP A 316 -11.00 19.13 -7.44
N GLY A 317 -11.66 19.35 -8.58
CA GLY A 317 -13.05 19.79 -8.64
C GLY A 317 -14.04 18.82 -7.98
N ASN A 318 -13.63 17.58 -7.68
CA ASN A 318 -14.43 16.61 -6.92
C ASN A 318 -14.46 16.86 -5.40
N TYR A 319 -13.65 17.78 -4.87
CA TYR A 319 -13.59 18.10 -3.44
C TYR A 319 -14.18 19.49 -3.23
N SER A 320 -15.13 19.59 -2.30
CA SER A 320 -15.98 20.77 -2.19
C SER A 320 -15.27 22.05 -1.71
N ASN A 321 -13.98 22.03 -1.35
CA ASN A 321 -13.18 23.18 -0.91
C ASN A 321 -11.69 22.81 -0.79
N LEU A 322 -10.89 23.00 -1.84
CA LEU A 322 -9.42 22.86 -1.76
C LEU A 322 -8.72 24.16 -1.37
#